data_AF-A0A7Z7BDS3-F1
#
_entry.id   AF-A0A7Z7BDS3-F1
#
_cell.length_a   1.000
_cell.length_b   1.000
_cell.length_c   1.000
_cell.angle_alpha   90.00
_cell.angle_beta   90.00
_cell.angle_gamma   90.00
#
_symmetry.space_group_name_H-M   'P 1'
#
loop_
_entity.id
_entity.type
_entity.pdbx_description
1 polymer ?
#
loop_
_entity_poly.entity_id
_entity_poly.type
_entity_poly.pdbx_seq_one_letter_code
_entity_poly.pdbx_strand_id
1 'polypeptide(L)'
;MFDREYYLSTHAPLVRSAWSEFGLQSAEVLFPSPDPQPFACIAILRFSDQVGINMALSSAKTAEVIGDVKNFTNITPTMFCADD
;
A
#
# COMPACT_ATOMS: atom_id res chain seq x y z
N MET A 1 16.10 -1.74 -5.12
CA MET A 1 15.95 -0.35 -5.64
C MET A 1 14.49 0.02 -5.49
N PHE A 2 14.17 1.25 -5.08
CA PHE A 2 12.79 1.71 -4.87
C PHE A 2 12.59 3.04 -5.60
N ASP A 3 11.68 3.08 -6.56
CA ASP A 3 11.30 4.29 -7.29
C ASP A 3 10.19 5.03 -6.53
N ARG A 4 10.57 6.13 -5.86
CA ARG A 4 9.65 6.94 -5.06
C ARG A 4 8.67 7.72 -5.92
N GLU A 5 9.09 8.15 -7.11
CA GLU A 5 8.25 8.95 -7.99
C GLU A 5 7.11 8.09 -8.53
N TYR A 6 7.43 6.92 -9.09
CA TYR A 6 6.41 5.96 -9.55
C TYR A 6 5.46 5.55 -8.41
N TYR A 7 6.00 5.29 -7.22
CA TYR A 7 5.18 4.93 -6.07
C TYR A 7 4.13 6.00 -5.76
N LEU A 8 4.52 7.28 -5.75
CA LEU A 8 3.64 8.39 -5.41
C LEU A 8 2.68 8.77 -6.55
N SER A 9 3.15 8.77 -7.80
CA SER A 9 2.37 9.21 -8.95
C SER A 9 1.41 8.13 -9.48
N THR A 10 1.71 6.86 -9.22
CA THR A 10 1.02 5.74 -9.87
C THR A 10 0.51 4.72 -8.86
N HIS A 11 1.39 4.15 -8.03
CA HIS A 11 1.00 3.06 -7.14
C HIS A 11 0.04 3.51 -6.03
N ALA A 12 0.35 4.61 -5.33
CA ALA A 12 -0.50 5.11 -4.26
C ALA A 12 -1.91 5.55 -4.75
N PRO A 13 -2.06 6.22 -5.91
CA PRO A 13 -3.38 6.45 -6.52
C PRO A 13 -4.12 5.17 -6.90
N LEU A 14 -3.42 4.16 -7.43
CA LEU A 14 -4.00 2.84 -7.73
C LEU A 14 -4.56 2.18 -6.46
N VAL A 15 -3.78 2.14 -5.38
CA VAL A 15 -4.21 1.62 -4.06
C VAL A 15 -5.48 2.33 -3.59
N ARG A 16 -5.51 3.66 -3.65
CA ARG A 16 -6.70 4.44 -3.26
C ARG A 16 -7.90 4.06 -4.11
N SER A 17 -7.77 4.09 -5.43
CA SER A 17 -8.85 3.76 -6.35
C SER A 17 -9.37 2.33 -6.17
N ALA A 18 -8.48 1.37 -5.90
CA ALA A 18 -8.80 -0.04 -5.75
C ALA A 18 -9.59 -0.34 -4.47
N TRP A 19 -9.30 0.38 -3.39
CA TRP A 19 -9.77 0.00 -2.05
C TRP A 19 -10.69 1.02 -1.37
N SER A 20 -10.92 2.21 -1.97
CA SER A 20 -11.89 3.18 -1.46
C SER A 20 -13.32 2.62 -1.36
N GLU A 21 -13.73 1.74 -2.29
CA GLU A 21 -15.06 1.10 -2.23
C GLU A 21 -15.23 0.15 -1.03
N PHE A 22 -14.12 -0.35 -0.47
CA PHE A 22 -14.10 -1.21 0.70
C PHE A 22 -13.86 -0.46 2.00
N GLY A 23 -14.03 0.87 2.00
CA GLY A 23 -13.93 1.68 3.22
C GLY A 23 -12.52 2.20 3.54
N LEU A 24 -11.58 2.21 2.59
CA LEU A 24 -10.31 2.93 2.76
C LEU A 24 -10.56 4.42 2.93
N GLN A 25 -10.22 4.96 4.10
CA GLN A 25 -10.38 6.35 4.49
C GLN A 25 -9.11 7.18 4.23
N SER A 26 -7.93 6.60 4.45
CA SER A 26 -6.66 7.28 4.18
C SER A 26 -5.55 6.33 3.76
N ALA A 27 -4.62 6.85 2.96
CA ALA A 27 -3.38 6.20 2.60
C ALA A 27 -2.23 7.20 2.76
N GLU A 28 -1.43 6.99 3.81
CA GLU A 28 -0.23 7.78 4.12
C GLU A 28 1.02 7.04 3.68
N VAL A 29 1.99 7.77 3.13
CA VAL A 29 3.23 7.22 2.58
C VAL A 29 4.40 7.89 3.27
N LEU A 30 5.23 7.09 3.94
CA LEU A 30 6.40 7.54 4.68
C LEU A 30 7.67 6.99 4.04
N PHE A 31 8.65 7.86 3.85
CA PHE A 31 9.98 7.48 3.37
C PHE A 31 11.01 7.59 4.49
N PRO A 32 12.06 6.75 4.47
CA PRO A 32 13.09 6.79 5.49
C PRO A 32 13.84 8.13 5.48
N SER A 33 14.33 8.52 6.65
CA SER A 33 15.33 9.59 6.77
C SER A 33 16.61 9.23 5.98
N PRO A 34 17.53 10.19 5.77
CA PRO A 34 18.79 9.92 5.07
C PRO A 34 19.70 8.89 5.74
N ASP A 35 19.55 8.67 7.05
CA ASP A 35 20.30 7.64 7.78
C ASP A 35 19.88 6.23 7.36
N PRO A 36 20.74 5.21 7.53
CA PRO A 36 20.36 3.83 7.24
C PRO A 36 19.10 3.40 8.01
N GLN A 37 18.06 3.01 7.28
CA GLN A 37 16.79 2.53 7.82
C GLN A 37 16.46 1.14 7.26
N PRO A 38 15.74 0.28 8.01
CA PRO A 38 15.39 -1.06 7.55
C PRO A 38 14.32 -1.10 6.45
N PHE A 39 13.61 0.01 6.21
CA PHE A 39 12.49 0.07 5.25
C PHE A 39 12.72 1.15 4.19
N ALA A 40 12.43 0.81 2.93
CA ALA A 40 12.50 1.77 1.82
C ALA A 40 11.27 2.70 1.76
N CYS A 41 10.13 2.23 2.27
CA CYS A 41 8.85 2.93 2.32
C CYS A 41 7.95 2.23 3.34
N ILE A 42 7.10 3.00 4.03
CA ILE A 42 5.99 2.48 4.84
C ILE A 42 4.71 3.12 4.31
N ALA A 43 3.69 2.30 4.06
CA ALA A 43 2.36 2.76 3.72
C ALA A 43 1.40 2.42 4.86
N ILE A 44 0.69 3.44 5.37
CA ILE A 44 -0.32 3.27 6.41
C ILE A 44 -1.67 3.47 5.75
N LEU A 45 -2.47 2.40 5.73
CA LEU A 45 -3.79 2.36 5.12
C LEU A 45 -4.83 2.24 6.23
N ARG A 46 -5.70 3.24 6.35
CA ARG A 46 -6.76 3.26 7.36
C ARG A 46 -8.09 2.93 6.70
N PHE A 47 -8.71 1.85 7.16
CA PHE A 47 -10.05 1.45 6.76
C PHE A 47 -11.06 1.82 7.86
N SER A 48 -12.35 1.83 7.51
CA SER A 48 -13.43 2.07 8.48
C SER A 48 -13.55 0.98 9.53
N ASP A 49 -13.24 -0.26 9.17
CA ASP A 49 -13.38 -1.45 9.99
C ASP A 49 -12.61 -2.65 9.40
N GLN A 50 -12.48 -3.72 10.19
CA GLN A 50 -11.80 -4.95 9.79
C GLN A 50 -12.49 -5.69 8.64
N VAL A 51 -13.81 -5.54 8.49
CA VAL A 51 -14.57 -6.16 7.39
C VAL A 51 -14.14 -5.58 6.05
N GLY A 52 -13.97 -4.25 5.99
CA GLY A 52 -13.45 -3.54 4.82
C GLY A 52 -12.05 -3.97 4.43
N ILE A 53 -11.15 -4.18 5.41
CA ILE A 53 -9.81 -4.71 5.17
C ILE A 53 -9.89 -6.09 4.51
N ASN A 54 -10.70 -7.00 5.08
CA ASN A 54 -10.84 -8.36 4.58
C ASN A 54 -11.42 -8.39 3.16
N MET A 55 -12.41 -7.55 2.87
CA MET A 55 -13.00 -7.41 1.54
C MET A 55 -11.98 -6.88 0.53
N ALA A 56 -11.23 -5.84 0.89
CA ALA A 56 -10.19 -5.26 0.04
C ALA A 56 -9.14 -6.32 -0.32
N LEU A 57 -8.55 -6.98 0.68
CA LEU A 57 -7.50 -7.98 0.49
C LEU A 57 -7.98 -9.21 -0.30
N SER A 58 -9.27 -9.57 -0.20
CA SER A 58 -9.86 -10.68 -0.96
C SER A 58 -10.35 -10.30 -2.35
N SER A 59 -10.41 -9.00 -2.68
CA SER A 59 -10.95 -8.52 -3.94
C SER A 59 -10.01 -8.81 -5.12
N ALA A 60 -10.58 -8.94 -6.32
CA ALA A 60 -9.79 -9.03 -7.56
C ALA A 60 -8.91 -7.80 -7.78
N LYS A 61 -9.24 -6.65 -7.20
CA LYS A 61 -8.46 -5.41 -7.26
C LYS A 61 -7.11 -5.52 -6.54
N THR A 62 -7.00 -6.39 -5.54
CA THR A 62 -5.72 -6.64 -4.86
C THR A 62 -4.70 -7.28 -5.78
N ALA A 63 -5.10 -8.12 -6.74
CA ALA A 63 -4.18 -8.67 -7.73
C ALA A 63 -3.54 -7.57 -8.60
N GLU A 64 -4.28 -6.51 -8.92
CA GLU A 64 -3.79 -5.35 -9.67
C GLU A 64 -2.77 -4.54 -8.83
N VAL A 65 -3.11 -4.23 -7.57
CA VAL A 65 -2.23 -3.52 -6.64
C VAL A 65 -0.92 -4.29 -6.43
N ILE A 66 -0.99 -5.58 -6.12
CA ILE A 66 0.21 -6.40 -5.88
C ILE A 66 1.01 -6.59 -7.18
N GLY A 67 0.33 -6.72 -8.32
CA GLY A 67 0.98 -6.85 -9.63
C GLY A 67 1.78 -5.61 -10.04
N ASP A 68 1.41 -4.42 -9.56
CA ASP A 68 2.10 -3.16 -9.84
C ASP A 68 3.39 -2.98 -9.02
N VAL A 69 3.60 -3.75 -7.94
CA VAL A 69 4.79 -3.62 -7.07
C VAL A 69 6.11 -3.74 -7.83
N LYS A 70 6.18 -4.67 -8.78
CA LYS A 70 7.38 -4.91 -9.60
C LYS A 70 7.80 -3.70 -10.46
N ASN A 71 6.89 -2.74 -10.67
CA ASN A 71 7.16 -1.58 -11.52
C ASN A 71 7.99 -0.51 -10.80
N PHE A 72 8.01 -0.49 -9.46
CA PHE A 72 8.79 0.48 -8.69
C PHE A 72 9.83 -0.15 -7.76
N THR A 73 9.76 -1.45 -7.48
CA THR A 73 10.72 -2.10 -6.59
C THR A 73 10.88 -3.59 -6.85
N ASN A 74 12.03 -4.12 -6.44
CA ASN A 74 12.28 -5.56 -6.33
C ASN A 74 12.13 -6.10 -4.90
N ILE A 75 11.68 -5.27 -3.97
CA ILE A 75 11.41 -5.63 -2.57
C ILE A 75 10.03 -6.30 -2.51
N THR A 76 9.95 -7.48 -1.90
CA THR A 76 8.67 -8.08 -1.52
C THR A 76 8.12 -7.32 -0.30
N PRO A 77 6.93 -6.69 -0.38
CA PRO A 77 6.38 -5.94 0.74
C PRO A 77 5.91 -6.90 1.83
N THR A 78 6.16 -6.52 3.08
CA THR A 78 5.54 -7.15 4.24
C THR A 78 4.23 -6.44 4.54
N MET A 79 3.14 -7.20 4.68
CA MET A 79 1.84 -6.67 5.09
C MET A 79 1.60 -6.99 6.56
N PHE A 80 1.16 -5.99 7.31
CA PHE A 80 0.67 -6.13 8.67
C PHE A 80 -0.76 -5.60 8.73
N CYS A 81 -1.68 -6.43 9.22
CA CYS A 81 -3.02 -5.99 9.58
C CYS A 81 -3.05 -5.81 11.09
N ALA A 82 -3.43 -4.62 11.55
CA ALA A 82 -3.75 -4.45 12.96
C ALA A 82 -5.07 -5.19 13.22
N ASP A 83 -5.14 -5.86 14.37
CA ASP A 83 -6.41 -6.35 14.91
C ASP A 83 -7.05 -5.23 15.76
N ASP A 84 -8.37 -5.30 15.94
CA ASP A 84 -9.13 -4.43 16.86
C ASP A 84 -8.82 -4.73 18.34
#